data_AF-A0A967BSQ5-F1
#
_entry.id   AF-A0A967BSQ5-F1
#
_cell.length_a   1.000
_cell.length_b   1.000
_cell.length_c   1.000
_cell.angle_alpha   90.00
_cell.angle_beta   90.00
_cell.angle_gamma   90.00
#
_symmetry.space_group_name_H-M   'P 1'
#
loop_
_entity.id
_entity.type
_entity.pdbx_description
1 polymer ?
#
loop_
_entity_poly.entity_id
_entity_poly.type
_entity_poly.pdbx_seq_one_letter_code
_entity_poly.pdbx_strand_id
1 'polypeptide(L)'
;MAIGEGAVKTVDVTKFLRKGGKRDFSGIRVDVKVLAKNSFGLMKDISAVFYKYSSSLISMKAWTSHKFREACFYVRIVVRDIADIGHIFEELEQIENVKEVYRVPYTKLYLSYAIAVVTGVVWFFHPLLLKIVDPTSILTDFISYAGVLALLVMAISVTSLIKNYIPYARRKKLIWALVFGIPLLGIATLFLELRLLDIQRDWLPIMIELVIIYFYLVKSFWELKKYS
;
A
#
# COMPACT_ATOMS: atom_id res chain seq x y z
N MET A 1 -7.07 23.43 17.37
CA MET A 1 -6.69 23.61 15.96
C MET A 1 -6.15 22.28 15.47
N ALA A 2 -6.94 21.52 14.71
CA ALA A 2 -6.64 20.14 14.34
C ALA A 2 -5.59 20.10 13.22
N ILE A 3 -4.47 19.41 13.47
CA ILE A 3 -3.44 19.12 12.50
C ILE A 3 -3.94 17.96 11.64
N GLY A 4 -4.34 18.25 10.40
CA GLY A 4 -4.72 17.24 9.42
C GLY A 4 -3.49 16.53 8.89
N GLU A 5 -3.23 15.32 9.40
CA GLU A 5 -2.21 14.39 8.90
C GLU A 5 -2.62 13.80 7.54
N GLY A 6 -2.56 14.62 6.50
CA GLY A 6 -2.76 14.22 5.10
C GLY A 6 -1.92 15.02 4.11
N ALA A 7 -1.12 15.96 4.60
CA ALA A 7 -0.33 16.87 3.79
C ALA A 7 1.11 16.95 4.29
N VAL A 8 1.86 15.85 4.21
CA VAL A 8 3.31 15.99 4.06
C VAL A 8 3.50 16.55 2.65
N LYS A 9 3.49 17.89 2.58
CA LYS A 9 3.75 18.65 1.36
C LYS A 9 5.07 18.15 0.79
N THR A 10 5.12 17.99 -0.52
CA THR A 10 6.30 17.70 -1.36
C THR A 10 7.52 18.57 -1.01
N VAL A 11 7.29 19.70 -0.32
CA VAL A 11 8.26 20.67 0.22
C VAL A 11 9.15 20.11 1.35
N ASP A 12 8.70 19.14 2.16
CA ASP A 12 9.55 18.60 3.25
C ASP A 12 10.50 17.51 2.76
N VAL A 13 10.16 16.83 1.67
CA VAL A 13 11.03 15.83 1.01
C VAL A 13 12.22 16.50 0.30
N THR A 14 12.05 17.74 -0.18
CA THR A 14 13.12 18.49 -0.87
C THR A 14 14.21 19.01 0.07
N LYS A 15 13.91 19.24 1.36
CA LYS A 15 14.92 19.66 2.35
C LYS A 15 15.90 18.55 2.74
N PHE A 16 15.48 17.29 2.74
CA PHE A 16 16.34 16.16 3.10
C PHE A 16 17.30 15.73 1.97
N LEU A 17 16.92 15.93 0.71
CA LEU A 17 17.70 15.50 -0.47
C LEU A 17 18.75 16.50 -0.93
N ARG A 18 18.76 17.72 -0.37
CA ARG A 18 19.64 18.81 -0.81
C ARG A 18 21.07 18.76 -0.25
N LYS A 19 21.41 17.78 0.59
CA LYS A 19 22.66 17.75 1.38
C LYS A 19 23.80 16.89 0.83
N GLY A 20 23.67 16.30 -0.37
CA GLY A 20 24.73 15.45 -0.95
C GLY A 20 25.03 15.80 -2.40
N GLY A 21 25.95 16.73 -2.62
CA GLY A 21 26.44 17.07 -3.96
C GLY A 21 27.50 16.09 -4.47
N LYS A 22 27.28 15.54 -5.67
CA LYS A 22 28.28 15.36 -6.76
C LYS A 22 27.54 14.89 -8.03
N ARG A 23 27.88 15.50 -9.16
CA ARG A 23 27.23 15.36 -10.47
C ARG A 23 27.41 13.94 -11.01
N ASP A 24 26.33 13.16 -11.03
CA ASP A 24 26.27 11.84 -11.65
C ASP A 24 24.81 11.60 -12.06
N PHE A 25 24.47 11.71 -13.36
CA PHE A 25 23.12 11.61 -13.97
C PHE A 25 21.93 11.57 -12.98
N SER A 26 21.79 12.62 -12.17
CA SER A 26 21.00 12.59 -10.93
C SER A 26 19.55 12.95 -11.20
N GLY A 27 18.95 12.30 -12.18
CA GLY A 27 17.53 12.45 -12.44
C GLY A 27 16.70 11.57 -11.50
N ILE A 28 15.47 11.99 -11.25
CA ILE A 28 14.53 11.27 -10.42
C ILE A 28 13.99 10.09 -11.23
N ARG A 29 14.17 8.86 -10.73
CA ARG A 29 13.55 7.68 -11.33
C ARG A 29 12.07 7.61 -10.96
N VAL A 30 11.23 7.47 -11.97
CA VAL A 30 9.77 7.41 -11.82
C VAL A 30 9.23 6.25 -12.63
N ASP A 31 8.43 5.42 -11.98
CA ASP A 31 7.61 4.42 -12.63
C ASP A 31 6.18 4.96 -12.76
N VAL A 32 5.68 4.98 -13.99
CA VAL A 32 4.35 5.48 -14.35
C VAL A 32 3.55 4.33 -14.97
N LYS A 33 2.29 4.23 -14.58
CA LYS A 33 1.33 3.31 -15.17
C LYS A 33 0.19 4.11 -15.78
N VAL A 34 -0.11 3.84 -17.05
CA VAL A 34 -1.22 4.45 -17.80
C VAL A 34 -2.23 3.36 -18.12
N LEU A 35 -3.50 3.63 -17.80
CA LEU A 35 -4.65 2.81 -18.17
C LEU A 35 -5.48 3.57 -19.19
N ALA A 36 -5.75 2.93 -20.33
CA ALA A 36 -6.41 3.57 -21.45
C ALA A 36 -7.35 2.59 -22.17
N LYS A 37 -8.34 3.12 -22.88
CA LYS A 37 -9.14 2.35 -23.84
C LYS A 37 -8.25 2.04 -25.04
N ASN A 38 -8.27 0.80 -25.51
CA ASN A 38 -7.44 0.42 -26.66
C ASN A 38 -7.91 1.16 -27.92
N SER A 39 -7.02 1.94 -28.55
CA SER A 39 -7.28 2.67 -29.79
C SER A 39 -6.02 2.68 -30.66
N PHE A 40 -6.22 2.86 -31.97
CA PHE A 40 -5.12 2.98 -32.92
C PHE A 40 -4.37 4.29 -32.67
N GLY A 41 -3.03 4.25 -32.66
CA GLY A 41 -2.20 5.43 -32.40
C GLY A 41 -1.86 5.70 -30.92
N LEU A 42 -2.60 5.10 -29.98
CA LEU A 42 -2.44 5.35 -28.54
C LEU A 42 -1.00 5.18 -28.01
N MET A 43 -0.30 4.13 -28.45
CA MET A 43 1.09 3.91 -28.04
C MET A 43 2.02 5.02 -28.50
N LYS A 44 1.79 5.54 -29.72
CA LYS A 44 2.56 6.66 -30.28
C LYS A 44 2.31 7.91 -29.44
N ASP A 45 1.06 8.23 -29.16
CA ASP A 45 0.67 9.43 -28.41
C ASP A 45 1.27 9.40 -26.99
N ILE A 46 1.12 8.28 -26.28
CA ILE A 46 1.70 8.09 -24.95
C ILE A 46 3.23 8.20 -25.00
N SER A 47 3.87 7.54 -25.96
CA SER A 47 5.33 7.61 -26.10
C SER A 47 5.83 9.02 -26.37
N ALA A 48 5.11 9.80 -27.18
CA ALA A 48 5.48 11.17 -27.52
C ALA A 48 5.50 12.07 -26.27
N VAL A 49 4.51 11.94 -25.39
CA VAL A 49 4.49 12.67 -24.11
C VAL A 49 5.70 12.32 -23.25
N PHE A 50 6.02 11.02 -23.12
CA PHE A 50 7.19 10.60 -22.33
C PHE A 50 8.51 11.07 -22.95
N TYR A 51 8.67 11.04 -24.27
CA TYR A 51 9.89 11.53 -24.94
C TYR A 51 10.07 13.04 -24.80
N LYS A 52 8.98 13.81 -24.70
CA LYS A 52 9.03 15.27 -24.58
C LYS A 52 9.63 15.75 -23.25
N TYR A 53 9.30 15.06 -22.15
CA TYR A 53 9.64 15.52 -20.79
C TYR A 53 10.61 14.61 -20.03
N SER A 54 10.85 13.38 -20.48
CA SER A 54 11.84 12.51 -19.83
C SER A 54 13.24 12.81 -20.31
N SER A 55 14.21 12.76 -19.39
CA SER A 55 15.64 12.76 -19.75
C SER A 55 16.10 11.41 -20.28
N SER A 56 15.46 10.33 -19.84
CA SER A 56 15.74 8.99 -20.33
C SER A 56 14.53 8.09 -20.14
N LEU A 57 14.20 7.31 -21.17
CA LEU A 57 13.22 6.25 -21.12
C LEU A 57 13.95 4.92 -20.88
N ILE A 58 13.85 4.37 -19.67
CA ILE A 58 14.56 3.14 -19.28
C ILE A 58 13.84 1.91 -19.85
N SER A 59 12.51 1.87 -19.72
CA SER A 59 11.72 0.77 -20.24
C SER A 59 10.27 1.18 -20.45
N MET A 60 9.65 0.71 -21.51
CA MET A 60 8.22 0.81 -21.74
C MET A 60 7.67 -0.58 -22.06
N LYS A 61 6.68 -1.02 -21.28
CA LYS A 61 5.96 -2.27 -21.48
C LYS A 61 4.50 -1.94 -21.72
N ALA A 62 3.93 -2.49 -22.79
CA ALA A 62 2.53 -2.34 -23.11
C ALA A 62 1.89 -3.72 -23.23
N TRP A 63 0.67 -3.86 -22.71
CA TRP A 63 -0.14 -5.06 -22.91
C TRP A 63 -1.62 -4.71 -22.89
N THR A 64 -2.43 -5.52 -23.54
CA THR A 64 -3.89 -5.38 -23.53
C THR A 64 -4.48 -6.40 -22.58
N SER A 65 -5.39 -5.95 -21.72
CA SER A 65 -6.14 -6.85 -20.84
C SER A 65 -7.42 -7.28 -21.51
N HIS A 66 -7.50 -8.56 -21.92
CA HIS A 66 -8.72 -9.14 -22.51
C HIS A 66 -9.93 -9.01 -21.58
N LYS A 67 -9.72 -9.09 -20.26
CA LYS A 67 -10.80 -9.05 -19.26
C LYS A 67 -11.47 -7.69 -19.15
N PHE A 68 -10.70 -6.61 -19.31
CA PHE A 68 -11.19 -5.25 -19.09
C PHE A 68 -11.27 -4.43 -20.40
N ARG A 69 -10.84 -5.00 -21.54
CA ARG A 69 -10.73 -4.31 -22.84
C ARG A 69 -9.92 -3.00 -22.75
N GLU A 70 -8.89 -3.02 -21.91
CA GLU A 70 -8.04 -1.86 -21.60
C GLU A 70 -6.61 -2.11 -22.07
N ALA A 71 -5.99 -1.08 -22.63
CA ALA A 71 -4.56 -1.03 -22.86
C ALA A 71 -3.87 -0.53 -21.58
N CYS A 72 -2.85 -1.27 -21.15
CA CYS A 72 -2.04 -0.95 -20.00
C CYS A 72 -0.62 -0.64 -20.46
N PHE A 73 -0.11 0.53 -20.08
CA PHE A 73 1.27 0.91 -20.29
C PHE A 73 1.97 1.04 -18.95
N TYR A 74 3.17 0.48 -18.86
CA TYR A 74 4.06 0.63 -17.73
C TYR A 74 5.37 1.20 -18.23
N VAL A 75 5.71 2.39 -17.76
CA VAL A 75 6.83 3.18 -18.26
C VAL A 75 7.73 3.55 -17.10
N ARG A 76 9.02 3.24 -17.24
CA ARG A 76 10.07 3.63 -16.31
C ARG A 76 10.91 4.71 -16.96
N ILE A 77 10.93 5.88 -16.35
CA ILE A 77 11.61 7.06 -16.87
C ILE A 77 12.53 7.69 -15.82
N VAL A 78 13.46 8.49 -16.31
CA VAL A 78 14.28 9.41 -15.53
C VAL A 78 13.87 10.83 -15.94
N VAL A 79 13.47 11.64 -14.98
CA VAL A 79 13.13 13.07 -15.17
C VAL A 79 14.14 13.95 -14.46
N ARG A 80 14.30 15.20 -14.88
CA ARG A 80 15.22 16.14 -14.21
C ARG A 80 14.60 16.65 -12.94
N ASP A 81 13.37 17.13 -13.06
CA ASP A 81 12.67 17.82 -11.99
C ASP A 81 11.28 17.23 -11.72
N ILE A 82 10.73 17.57 -10.56
CA ILE A 82 9.37 17.15 -10.17
C ILE A 82 8.32 17.84 -11.05
N ALA A 83 8.60 19.04 -11.56
CA ALA A 83 7.71 19.76 -12.47
C ALA A 83 7.45 18.98 -13.76
N ASP A 84 8.49 18.34 -14.33
CA ASP A 84 8.37 17.50 -15.52
C ASP A 84 7.41 16.33 -15.29
N ILE A 85 7.37 15.78 -14.07
CA ILE A 85 6.40 14.73 -13.71
C ILE A 85 4.98 15.27 -13.78
N GLY A 86 4.74 16.48 -13.26
CA GLY A 86 3.44 17.13 -13.32
C GLY A 86 2.95 17.29 -14.76
N HIS A 87 3.80 17.83 -15.63
CA HIS A 87 3.47 18.02 -17.05
C HIS A 87 3.22 16.70 -17.80
N ILE A 88 3.99 15.64 -17.49
CA ILE A 88 3.73 14.31 -18.05
C ILE A 88 2.33 13.83 -17.68
N PHE A 89 1.93 13.99 -16.41
CA PHE A 89 0.62 13.52 -15.95
C PHE A 89 -0.51 14.33 -16.57
N GLU A 90 -0.38 15.66 -16.59
CA GLU A 90 -1.35 16.57 -17.22
C GLU A 90 -1.55 16.26 -18.71
N GLU A 91 -0.47 16.09 -19.49
CA GLU A 91 -0.60 15.77 -20.92
C GLU A 91 -1.13 14.36 -21.16
N LEU A 92 -0.74 13.37 -20.35
CA LEU A 92 -1.28 12.02 -20.48
C LEU A 92 -2.78 11.96 -20.17
N GLU A 93 -3.26 12.72 -19.18
CA GLU A 93 -4.68 12.81 -18.84
C GLU A 93 -5.52 13.53 -19.91
N GLN A 94 -4.90 14.38 -20.74
CA GLN A 94 -5.57 15.06 -21.85
C GLN A 94 -5.79 14.17 -23.09
N ILE A 95 -5.12 13.01 -23.17
CA ILE A 95 -5.33 12.07 -24.28
C ILE A 95 -6.71 11.42 -24.12
N GLU A 96 -7.61 11.62 -25.11
CA GLU A 96 -9.03 11.22 -25.07
C GLU A 96 -9.27 9.77 -24.60
N ASN A 97 -8.36 8.85 -24.93
CA ASN A 97 -8.49 7.44 -24.61
C ASN A 97 -7.85 7.03 -23.26
N VAL A 98 -7.12 7.92 -22.59
CA VAL A 98 -6.52 7.67 -21.29
C VAL A 98 -7.57 7.83 -20.20
N LYS A 99 -7.75 6.79 -19.39
CA LYS A 99 -8.69 6.80 -18.27
C LYS A 99 -8.01 7.28 -16.99
N GLU A 100 -6.83 6.72 -16.73
CA GLU A 100 -6.15 6.89 -15.45
C GLU A 100 -4.63 6.86 -15.63
N VAL A 101 -3.93 7.76 -14.93
CA VAL A 101 -2.46 7.83 -14.89
C VAL A 101 -2.02 7.78 -13.43
N TYR A 102 -1.11 6.87 -13.09
CA TYR A 102 -0.62 6.74 -11.73
C TYR A 102 0.88 6.57 -11.67
N ARG A 103 1.49 7.19 -10.66
CA ARG A 103 2.84 6.82 -10.24
C ARG A 103 2.78 5.48 -9.50
N VAL A 104 3.75 4.60 -9.76
CA VAL A 104 3.87 3.31 -9.07
C VAL A 104 5.01 3.38 -8.03
N PRO A 105 4.71 3.60 -6.74
CA PRO A 105 5.74 3.63 -5.71
C PRO A 105 6.08 2.21 -5.24
N TYR A 106 6.96 1.52 -5.97
CA TYR A 106 7.41 0.15 -5.62
C TYR A 106 7.93 0.05 -4.20
N THR A 107 8.70 1.03 -3.72
CA THR A 107 9.23 1.03 -2.35
C THR A 107 8.12 0.94 -1.31
N LYS A 108 7.02 1.67 -1.49
CA LYS A 108 5.88 1.65 -0.56
C LYS A 108 5.08 0.36 -0.67
N LEU A 109 4.97 -0.19 -1.88
CA LEU A 109 4.37 -1.51 -2.11
C LEU A 109 5.17 -2.60 -1.39
N TYR A 110 6.48 -2.67 -1.57
CA TYR A 110 7.35 -3.63 -0.90
C TYR A 110 7.35 -3.44 0.62
N LEU A 111 7.34 -2.19 1.10
CA LEU A 111 7.21 -1.90 2.52
C LEU A 111 5.90 -2.46 3.08
N SER A 112 4.77 -2.32 2.36
CA SER A 112 3.50 -2.90 2.80
C SER A 112 3.52 -4.43 2.87
N TYR A 113 4.19 -5.09 1.91
CA TYR A 113 4.39 -6.53 1.95
C TYR A 113 5.33 -6.96 3.09
N ALA A 114 6.42 -6.23 3.32
CA ALA A 114 7.37 -6.53 4.39
C ALA A 114 6.69 -6.42 5.77
N ILE A 115 5.95 -5.33 6.00
CA ILE A 115 5.15 -5.15 7.22
C ILE A 115 4.16 -6.30 7.39
N ALA A 116 3.46 -6.68 6.31
CA ALA A 116 2.53 -7.80 6.33
C ALA A 116 3.17 -9.13 6.75
N VAL A 117 4.34 -9.45 6.17
CA VAL A 117 5.08 -10.69 6.48
C VAL A 117 5.60 -10.67 7.90
N VAL A 118 6.22 -9.57 8.34
CA VAL A 118 6.75 -9.45 9.72
C VAL A 118 5.63 -9.64 10.74
N THR A 119 4.48 -9.00 10.54
CA THR A 119 3.35 -9.18 11.46
C THR A 119 2.80 -10.61 11.44
N GLY A 120 2.71 -11.23 10.26
CA GLY A 120 2.31 -12.65 10.17
C GLY A 120 3.25 -13.57 10.95
N VAL A 121 4.57 -13.34 10.85
CA VAL A 121 5.58 -14.09 11.61
C VAL A 121 5.45 -13.84 13.11
N VAL A 122 5.34 -12.58 13.54
CA VAL A 122 5.17 -12.23 14.96
C VAL A 122 3.94 -12.93 15.55
N TRP A 123 2.80 -12.90 14.86
CA TRP A 123 1.59 -13.57 15.31
C TRP A 123 1.67 -15.09 15.25
N PHE A 124 2.41 -15.66 14.31
CA PHE A 124 2.63 -17.10 14.28
C PHE A 124 3.43 -17.60 15.49
N PHE A 125 4.44 -16.82 15.91
CA PHE A 125 5.27 -17.13 17.09
C PHE A 125 4.70 -16.62 18.42
N HIS A 126 3.62 -15.84 18.41
CA HIS A 126 3.05 -15.22 19.61
C HIS A 126 2.68 -16.23 20.72
N PRO A 127 2.08 -17.41 20.45
CA PRO A 127 1.78 -18.39 21.51
C PRO A 127 3.05 -18.93 22.19
N LEU A 128 4.14 -19.06 21.43
CA LEU A 128 5.43 -19.49 21.97
C LEU A 128 6.05 -18.40 22.85
N LEU A 129 5.88 -17.13 22.48
CA LEU A 129 6.31 -15.99 23.30
C LEU A 129 5.54 -15.93 24.62
N LEU A 130 4.22 -16.12 24.58
CA LEU A 130 3.39 -16.17 25.78
C LEU A 130 3.74 -17.37 26.68
N LYS A 131 4.18 -18.51 26.11
CA LYS A 131 4.63 -19.64 26.94
C LYS A 131 5.89 -19.34 27.75
N ILE A 132 6.76 -18.46 27.26
CA ILE A 132 7.99 -18.05 27.94
C ILE A 132 7.69 -17.07 29.09
N VAL A 133 6.66 -16.25 28.92
CA VAL A 133 6.21 -15.25 29.90
C VAL A 133 5.04 -15.84 30.67
N ASP A 134 5.30 -16.41 31.85
CA ASP A 134 4.32 -17.08 32.73
C ASP A 134 2.84 -16.78 32.39
N PRO A 135 2.10 -17.76 31.82
CA PRO A 135 0.78 -17.55 31.23
C PRO A 135 -0.28 -17.11 32.25
N THR A 136 0.00 -17.24 33.55
CA THR A 136 -0.90 -16.82 34.64
C THR A 136 -0.70 -15.38 35.10
N SER A 137 0.34 -14.71 34.57
CA SER A 137 0.66 -13.35 34.98
C SER A 137 -0.25 -12.31 34.32
N ILE A 138 -0.53 -11.22 35.04
CA ILE A 138 -1.23 -10.02 34.52
C ILE A 138 -0.50 -9.45 33.28
N LEU A 139 0.81 -9.69 33.17
CA LEU A 139 1.63 -9.28 32.04
C LEU A 139 1.18 -9.97 30.73
N THR A 140 0.77 -11.24 30.79
CA THR A 140 0.28 -12.02 29.64
C THR A 140 -1.00 -11.41 29.07
N ASP A 141 -1.91 -10.96 29.94
CA ASP A 141 -3.12 -10.21 29.57
C ASP A 141 -2.81 -8.89 28.89
N PHE A 142 -1.90 -8.12 29.48
CA PHE A 142 -1.47 -6.86 28.90
C PHE A 142 -0.83 -7.05 27.51
N ILE A 143 0.07 -8.01 27.36
CA ILE A 143 0.74 -8.32 26.07
C ILE A 143 -0.29 -8.65 25.01
N SER A 144 -1.31 -9.42 25.36
CA SER A 144 -2.28 -9.89 24.38
C SER A 144 -3.28 -8.81 23.98
N TYR A 145 -3.79 -8.00 24.92
CA TYR A 145 -4.60 -6.84 24.58
C TYR A 145 -3.81 -5.82 23.74
N ALA A 146 -2.55 -5.57 24.09
CA ALA A 146 -1.66 -4.75 23.29
C ALA A 146 -1.43 -5.34 21.89
N GLY A 147 -1.36 -6.67 21.76
CA GLY A 147 -1.28 -7.38 20.49
C GLY A 147 -2.50 -7.13 19.60
N VAL A 148 -3.72 -7.28 20.13
CA VAL A 148 -4.96 -7.02 19.38
C VAL A 148 -5.08 -5.54 18.98
N LEU A 149 -4.73 -4.62 19.88
CA LEU A 149 -4.67 -3.19 19.56
C LEU A 149 -3.65 -2.90 18.45
N ALA A 150 -2.49 -3.56 18.47
CA ALA A 150 -1.49 -3.45 17.42
C ALA A 150 -2.01 -3.96 16.06
N LEU A 151 -2.83 -5.01 16.03
CA LEU A 151 -3.52 -5.45 14.80
C LEU A 151 -4.45 -4.38 14.24
N LEU A 152 -5.21 -3.68 15.10
CA LEU A 152 -6.08 -2.59 14.68
C LEU A 152 -5.27 -1.44 14.07
N VAL A 153 -4.22 -0.97 14.76
CA VAL A 153 -3.33 0.10 14.28
C VAL A 153 -2.68 -0.29 12.95
N MET A 154 -2.27 -1.55 12.81
CA MET A 154 -1.68 -2.07 11.59
C MET A 154 -2.70 -2.12 10.44
N ALA A 155 -3.91 -2.62 10.69
CA ALA A 155 -4.99 -2.67 9.71
C ALA A 155 -5.32 -1.26 9.18
N ILE A 156 -5.40 -0.27 10.07
CA ILE A 156 -5.60 1.15 9.71
C ILE A 156 -4.41 1.66 8.88
N SER A 157 -3.18 1.40 9.34
CA SER A 157 -1.95 1.89 8.70
C SER A 157 -1.77 1.33 7.30
N VAL A 158 -1.96 0.02 7.11
CA VAL A 158 -1.87 -0.65 5.80
C VAL A 158 -2.98 -0.17 4.87
N THR A 159 -4.21 -0.03 5.37
CA THR A 159 -5.34 0.49 4.58
C THR A 159 -5.12 1.94 4.16
N SER A 160 -4.57 2.78 5.05
CA SER A 160 -4.18 4.16 4.75
C SER A 160 -3.07 4.21 3.69
N LEU A 161 -2.05 3.36 3.80
CA LEU A 161 -0.99 3.24 2.78
C LEU A 161 -1.55 2.85 1.41
N ILE A 162 -2.48 1.90 1.36
CA ILE A 162 -3.16 1.47 0.12
C ILE A 162 -3.99 2.62 -0.46
N LYS A 163 -4.78 3.30 0.37
CA LYS A 163 -5.65 4.42 -0.04
C LYS A 163 -4.83 5.57 -0.64
N ASN A 164 -3.74 5.95 0.03
CA ASN A 164 -2.99 7.17 -0.26
C ASN A 164 -1.88 6.98 -1.30
N TYR A 165 -1.27 5.80 -1.37
CA TYR A 165 -0.05 5.63 -2.16
C TYR A 165 -0.14 4.57 -3.25
N ILE A 166 -1.16 3.72 -3.25
CA ILE A 166 -1.20 2.62 -4.19
C ILE A 166 -2.60 2.50 -4.83
N PRO A 167 -2.98 3.45 -5.72
CA PRO A 167 -4.23 3.34 -6.49
C PRO A 167 -4.32 1.99 -7.21
N TYR A 168 -3.18 1.52 -7.74
CA TYR A 168 -3.06 0.22 -8.38
C TYR A 168 -3.29 -0.98 -7.44
N ALA A 169 -3.02 -0.86 -6.13
CA ALA A 169 -3.27 -1.93 -5.17
C ALA A 169 -4.75 -2.15 -4.92
N ARG A 170 -5.60 -1.13 -5.11
CA ARG A 170 -7.06 -1.25 -4.94
C ARG A 170 -7.64 -2.39 -5.77
N ARG A 171 -7.06 -2.64 -6.96
CA ARG A 171 -7.48 -3.74 -7.86
C ARG A 171 -6.74 -5.06 -7.62
N LYS A 172 -5.68 -5.11 -6.80
CA LYS A 172 -4.92 -6.34 -6.54
C LYS A 172 -5.56 -7.16 -5.43
N LYS A 173 -6.19 -8.28 -5.82
CA LYS A 173 -6.76 -9.27 -4.88
C LYS A 173 -5.78 -9.72 -3.80
N LEU A 174 -4.51 -9.92 -4.15
CA LEU A 174 -3.49 -10.39 -3.22
C LEU A 174 -3.25 -9.41 -2.06
N ILE A 175 -3.29 -8.10 -2.32
CA ILE A 175 -3.06 -7.10 -1.27
C ILE A 175 -4.22 -7.13 -0.29
N TRP A 176 -5.46 -7.17 -0.79
CA TRP A 176 -6.63 -7.33 0.06
C TRP A 176 -6.62 -8.64 0.83
N ALA A 177 -6.23 -9.75 0.20
CA ALA A 177 -6.07 -11.04 0.89
C ALA A 177 -5.08 -10.95 2.05
N LEU A 178 -3.99 -10.16 1.92
CA LEU A 178 -3.07 -9.91 3.03
C LEU A 178 -3.69 -9.01 4.10
N VAL A 179 -4.34 -7.91 3.72
CA VAL A 179 -4.98 -6.99 4.68
C VAL A 179 -6.04 -7.68 5.52
N PHE A 180 -6.86 -8.55 4.93
CA PHE A 180 -7.86 -9.35 5.66
C PHE A 180 -7.25 -10.58 6.33
N GLY A 181 -6.23 -11.18 5.73
CA GLY A 181 -5.61 -12.42 6.20
C GLY A 181 -4.81 -12.26 7.49
N ILE A 182 -4.17 -11.10 7.71
CA ILE A 182 -3.35 -10.89 8.91
C ILE A 182 -4.20 -10.81 10.18
N PRO A 183 -5.29 -10.02 10.24
CA PRO A 183 -6.23 -10.10 11.35
C PRO A 183 -6.82 -11.49 11.52
N LEU A 184 -7.13 -12.21 10.43
CA LEU A 184 -7.62 -13.59 10.51
C LEU A 184 -6.61 -14.53 11.16
N LEU A 185 -5.33 -14.40 10.82
CA LEU A 185 -4.24 -15.14 11.44
C LEU A 185 -4.15 -14.80 12.92
N GLY A 186 -4.23 -13.53 13.29
CA GLY A 186 -4.28 -13.10 14.70
C GLY A 186 -5.43 -13.73 15.48
N ILE A 187 -6.64 -13.77 14.90
CA ILE A 187 -7.79 -14.48 15.49
C ILE A 187 -7.48 -15.95 15.70
N ALA A 188 -6.96 -16.63 14.67
CA ALA A 188 -6.65 -18.05 14.74
C ALA A 188 -5.60 -18.33 15.82
N THR A 189 -4.58 -17.48 15.94
CA THR A 189 -3.58 -17.56 17.00
C THR A 189 -4.19 -17.37 18.38
N LEU A 190 -5.04 -16.37 18.60
CA LEU A 190 -5.71 -16.15 19.89
C LEU A 190 -6.58 -17.36 20.27
N PHE A 191 -7.31 -17.94 19.31
CA PHE A 191 -8.06 -19.18 19.55
C PHE A 191 -7.17 -20.37 19.92
N LEU A 192 -6.00 -20.49 19.30
CA LEU A 192 -5.02 -21.53 19.66
C LEU A 192 -4.45 -21.31 21.06
N GLU A 193 -4.16 -20.07 21.45
CA GLU A 193 -3.69 -19.73 22.80
C GLU A 193 -4.70 -20.13 23.86
N LEU A 194 -5.99 -19.85 23.64
CA LEU A 194 -7.05 -20.26 24.56
C LEU A 194 -7.09 -21.77 24.76
N ARG A 195 -6.90 -22.54 23.68
CA ARG A 195 -6.98 -24.00 23.73
C ARG A 195 -5.71 -24.66 24.25
N LEU A 196 -4.54 -24.09 23.97
CA LEU A 196 -3.24 -24.70 24.28
C LEU A 196 -2.63 -24.21 25.60
N LEU A 197 -2.90 -22.96 25.99
CA LEU A 197 -2.33 -22.34 27.18
C LEU A 197 -3.34 -22.21 28.33
N ASP A 198 -4.60 -22.60 28.10
CA ASP A 198 -5.72 -22.56 29.08
C ASP A 198 -5.85 -21.20 29.78
N ILE A 199 -5.59 -20.12 29.02
CA ILE A 199 -5.62 -18.75 29.54
C ILE A 199 -7.09 -18.36 29.77
N GLN A 200 -7.48 -18.20 31.03
CA GLN A 200 -8.79 -17.69 31.44
C GLN A 200 -8.89 -16.17 31.21
N ARG A 201 -8.96 -15.75 29.95
CA ARG A 201 -9.13 -14.33 29.59
C ARG A 201 -10.58 -14.00 29.28
N ASP A 202 -10.99 -12.78 29.63
CA ASP A 202 -12.25 -12.22 29.16
C ASP A 202 -12.20 -12.00 27.64
N TRP A 203 -13.07 -12.69 26.90
CA TRP A 203 -13.10 -12.63 25.43
C TRP A 203 -13.91 -11.47 24.89
N LEU A 204 -14.74 -10.83 25.71
CA LEU A 204 -15.62 -9.78 25.25
C LEU A 204 -14.85 -8.60 24.62
N PRO A 205 -13.75 -8.08 25.22
CA PRO A 205 -12.98 -6.99 24.63
C PRO A 205 -12.34 -7.38 23.29
N ILE A 206 -11.78 -8.59 23.22
CA ILE A 206 -11.15 -9.11 22.00
C ILE A 206 -12.19 -9.20 20.86
N MET A 207 -13.37 -9.75 21.15
CA MET A 207 -14.43 -9.87 20.16
C MET A 207 -14.92 -8.51 19.65
N ILE A 208 -15.08 -7.53 20.54
CA ILE A 208 -15.46 -6.16 20.16
C ILE A 208 -14.40 -5.57 19.22
N GLU A 209 -13.12 -5.70 19.57
CA GLU A 209 -12.02 -5.13 18.80
C GLU A 209 -11.91 -5.78 17.41
N LEU A 210 -12.11 -7.10 17.32
CA LEU A 210 -12.16 -7.82 16.05
C LEU A 210 -13.32 -7.35 15.15
N VAL A 211 -14.51 -7.16 15.73
CA VAL A 211 -15.66 -6.63 15.00
C VAL A 211 -15.34 -5.24 14.45
N ILE A 212 -14.69 -4.39 15.24
CA ILE A 212 -14.25 -3.05 14.80
C ILE A 212 -13.25 -3.14 13.64
N ILE A 213 -12.23 -4.02 13.75
CA ILE A 213 -11.23 -4.23 12.69
C ILE A 213 -11.91 -4.66 11.39
N TYR A 214 -12.76 -5.69 11.43
CA TYR A 214 -13.40 -6.21 10.22
C TYR A 214 -14.41 -5.23 9.64
N PHE A 215 -15.20 -4.55 10.48
CA PHE A 215 -16.11 -3.52 10.02
C PHE A 215 -15.34 -2.39 9.30
N TYR A 216 -14.22 -1.94 9.86
CA TYR A 216 -13.34 -0.95 9.24
C TYR A 216 -12.77 -1.43 7.90
N LEU A 217 -12.24 -2.66 7.85
CA LEU A 217 -11.65 -3.23 6.64
C LEU A 217 -12.69 -3.43 5.53
N VAL A 218 -13.88 -3.94 5.87
CA VAL A 218 -14.99 -4.09 4.92
C VAL A 218 -15.41 -2.72 4.40
N LYS A 219 -15.67 -1.75 5.28
CA LYS A 219 -16.03 -0.39 4.86
C LYS A 219 -14.99 0.21 3.92
N SER A 220 -13.71 0.09 4.28
CA SER A 220 -12.60 0.59 3.47
C SER A 220 -12.50 -0.10 2.12
N PHE A 221 -12.72 -1.41 2.05
CA PHE A 221 -12.76 -2.17 0.81
C PHE A 221 -13.88 -1.68 -0.12
N TRP A 222 -15.09 -1.48 0.41
CA TRP A 222 -16.23 -1.00 -0.36
C TRP A 222 -16.02 0.43 -0.87
N GLU A 223 -15.51 1.33 -0.02
CA GLU A 223 -15.16 2.70 -0.43
C GLU A 223 -14.13 2.68 -1.55
N LEU A 224 -13.03 1.94 -1.39
CA LEU A 224 -11.96 1.90 -2.39
C LEU A 224 -12.40 1.24 -3.71
N LYS A 225 -13.31 0.26 -3.65
CA LYS A 225 -13.91 -0.36 -4.84
C LYS A 225 -14.84 0.59 -5.60
N LYS A 226 -15.53 1.52 -4.92
CA LYS A 226 -16.41 2.50 -5.58
C LYS A 226 -15.63 3.49 -6.46
N TYR A 227 -14.37 3.77 -6.12
CA TYR A 227 -13.47 4.66 -6.86
C TYR A 227 -12.44 3.89 -7.71
N SER A 228 -12.73 2.64 -8.07
CA SER A 228 -11.92 1.77 -8.95
C SER A 228 -12.78 1.27 -10.11
#